data_AF-A0A7R8VP99-F1
#
_entry.id   AF-A0A7R8VP99-F1
#
_cell.length_a   1.000
_cell.length_b   1.000
_cell.length_c   1.000
_cell.angle_alpha   90.00
_cell.angle_beta   90.00
_cell.angle_gamma   90.00
#
_symmetry.space_group_name_H-M   'P 1'
#
loop_
_entity.id
_entity.type
_entity.pdbx_description
1 polymer ?
#
loop_
_entity_poly.entity_id
_entity_poly.type
_entity_poly.pdbx_seq_one_letter_code
_entity_poly.pdbx_strand_id
1 'polypeptide(L)'
;MNLVNSRVPQAPIPKAQYGGRHTVTMLPGAGIGPELMNYVKEVFRYAGVPVDFEVVQIDPKSETNDDLDYAITTIRRNGVAIKGNIETGSLTRGVTSRNVALRNELDLYVNVLKCQTYPGVPSRQKNIDIVIIRQNTEGEYAMLEHESVHGVVESMKVVTQENSERVARFTFEFARKNGRKKVTTIHKANIM
;
A
#
# COMPACT_ATOMS: atom_id res chain seq x y z
N MET A 1 34.08 8.34 -0.93
CA MET A 1 33.49 9.13 -2.03
C MET A 1 31.98 9.06 -1.84
N ASN A 2 31.43 9.97 -1.02
CA ASN A 2 30.05 9.92 -0.56
C ASN A 2 29.14 10.64 -1.56
N LEU A 3 28.45 9.87 -2.41
CA LEU A 3 27.33 10.38 -3.19
C LEU A 3 26.09 10.35 -2.30
N VAL A 4 25.98 11.33 -1.40
CA VAL A 4 24.70 11.67 -0.77
C VAL A 4 23.82 12.22 -1.88
N ASN A 5 22.94 11.39 -2.41
CA ASN A 5 21.94 11.78 -3.40
C ASN A 5 20.92 12.66 -2.68
N SER A 6 21.23 13.94 -2.54
CA SER A 6 20.36 14.94 -1.94
C SER A 6 19.15 15.11 -2.86
N ARG A 7 18.08 14.35 -2.61
CA ARG A 7 16.77 14.57 -3.23
C ARG A 7 16.33 15.99 -2.85
N VAL A 8 16.45 16.92 -3.80
CA VAL A 8 15.91 18.27 -3.67
C VAL A 8 14.43 18.14 -3.29
N PRO A 9 13.92 18.82 -2.24
CA PRO A 9 12.52 18.78 -1.89
C PRO A 9 11.71 19.38 -3.05
N GLN A 10 11.13 18.52 -3.90
CA GLN A 10 10.19 18.99 -4.91
C GLN A 10 9.01 19.61 -4.19
N ALA A 11 8.62 20.83 -4.60
CA ALA A 11 7.39 21.43 -4.14
C ALA A 11 6.24 20.43 -4.33
N PRO A 12 5.33 20.28 -3.35
CA PRO A 12 4.27 19.28 -3.44
C PRO A 12 3.44 19.56 -4.69
N ILE A 13 3.29 18.54 -5.54
CA ILE A 13 2.45 18.63 -6.73
C ILE A 13 1.06 19.05 -6.27
N PRO A 14 0.46 20.12 -6.86
CA PRO A 14 -0.89 20.52 -6.52
C PRO A 14 -1.83 19.33 -6.71
N LYS A 15 -2.63 19.01 -5.70
CA LYS A 15 -3.61 17.92 -5.79
C LYS A 15 -4.54 18.22 -6.96
N ALA A 16 -4.86 17.19 -7.76
CA ALA A 16 -5.78 17.28 -8.88
C ALA A 16 -7.21 17.53 -8.38
N GLN A 17 -7.50 18.78 -8.01
CA GLN A 17 -8.80 19.25 -7.56
C GLN A 17 -9.19 20.46 -8.40
N TYR A 18 -10.18 20.28 -9.26
CA TYR A 18 -10.67 21.31 -10.18
C TYR A 18 -12.19 21.42 -10.05
N GLY A 19 -12.70 22.64 -9.90
CA GLY A 19 -14.15 22.87 -9.76
C GLY A 19 -14.79 22.13 -8.55
N GLY A 20 -14.03 21.90 -7.48
CA GLY A 20 -14.49 21.18 -6.30
C GLY A 20 -14.48 19.65 -6.45
N ARG A 21 -14.10 19.10 -7.60
CA ARG A 21 -14.01 17.66 -7.88
C ARG A 21 -12.58 17.17 -7.76
N HIS A 22 -12.39 16.00 -7.18
CA HIS A 22 -11.08 15.36 -7.02
C HIS A 22 -10.87 14.29 -8.07
N THR A 23 -9.75 14.35 -8.79
CA THR A 23 -9.32 13.22 -9.64
C THR A 23 -8.66 12.15 -8.76
N VAL A 24 -9.09 10.90 -8.90
CA VAL A 24 -8.57 9.76 -8.14
C VAL A 24 -8.10 8.69 -9.13
N THR A 25 -6.87 8.20 -8.97
CA THR A 25 -6.38 7.08 -9.79
C THR A 25 -7.13 5.81 -9.39
N MET A 26 -7.73 5.13 -10.36
CA MET A 26 -8.36 3.83 -10.17
C MET A 26 -7.56 2.77 -10.92
N LEU A 27 -7.06 1.78 -10.19
CA LEU A 27 -6.37 0.61 -10.73
C LEU A 27 -7.31 -0.60 -10.64
N PRO A 28 -7.99 -1.03 -11.73
CA PRO A 28 -8.97 -2.11 -11.66
C PRO A 28 -8.40 -3.44 -11.17
N GLY A 29 -7.15 -3.73 -11.52
CA GLY A 29 -6.49 -4.98 -11.17
C GLY A 29 -7.01 -6.18 -11.97
N ALA A 30 -6.73 -7.38 -11.49
CA ALA A 30 -7.08 -8.65 -12.10
C ALA A 30 -8.22 -9.37 -11.35
N GLY A 31 -8.63 -10.54 -11.85
CA GLY A 31 -9.71 -11.34 -11.28
C GLY A 31 -11.05 -10.59 -11.27
N ILE A 32 -11.72 -10.58 -10.11
CA ILE A 32 -12.99 -9.84 -9.89
C ILE A 32 -12.80 -8.31 -9.73
N GLY A 33 -11.55 -7.83 -9.75
CA GLY A 33 -11.21 -6.42 -9.52
C GLY A 33 -11.96 -5.44 -10.44
N PRO A 34 -11.96 -5.62 -11.77
CA PRO A 34 -12.66 -4.73 -12.69
C PRO A 34 -14.17 -4.64 -12.44
N GLU A 35 -14.81 -5.75 -12.09
CA GLU A 35 -16.24 -5.80 -11.78
C GLU A 35 -16.55 -4.97 -10.52
N LEU A 36 -15.81 -5.22 -9.43
CA LEU A 36 -15.99 -4.50 -8.17
C LEU A 36 -15.73 -3.00 -8.32
N MET A 37 -14.74 -2.62 -9.13
CA MET A 37 -14.41 -1.22 -9.38
C MET A 37 -15.49 -0.53 -10.21
N ASN A 38 -16.20 -1.24 -11.08
CA ASN A 38 -17.37 -0.69 -11.76
C ASN A 38 -18.49 -0.37 -10.77
N TYR A 39 -18.80 -1.28 -9.82
CA TYR A 39 -19.80 -0.99 -8.78
C TYR A 39 -19.39 0.20 -7.90
N VAL A 40 -18.10 0.37 -7.59
CA VAL A 40 -17.63 1.57 -6.87
C VAL A 40 -17.93 2.83 -7.66
N LYS A 41 -17.68 2.86 -8.99
CA LYS A 41 -18.03 4.01 -9.83
C LYS A 41 -19.52 4.30 -9.82
N GLU A 42 -20.35 3.27 -9.94
CA GLU A 42 -21.81 3.41 -9.96
C GLU A 42 -22.35 3.99 -8.65
N VAL A 43 -21.89 3.46 -7.51
CA VAL A 43 -22.25 3.97 -6.18
C VAL A 43 -21.80 5.42 -6.00
N PHE A 44 -20.57 5.76 -6.40
CA PHE A 44 -20.04 7.12 -6.30
C PHE A 44 -20.82 8.11 -7.17
N ARG A 45 -21.18 7.68 -8.40
CA ARG A 45 -22.02 8.48 -9.31
C ARG A 45 -23.40 8.70 -8.72
N TYR A 46 -24.05 7.64 -8.24
CA TYR A 46 -25.40 7.73 -7.67
C TYR A 46 -25.44 8.60 -6.41
N ALA A 47 -24.43 8.50 -5.56
CA ALA A 47 -24.29 9.32 -4.36
C ALA A 47 -23.85 10.77 -4.64
N GLY A 48 -23.59 11.14 -5.90
CA GLY A 48 -23.17 12.50 -6.27
C GLY A 48 -21.81 12.89 -5.70
N VAL A 49 -20.93 11.92 -5.45
CA VAL A 49 -19.61 12.19 -4.85
C VAL A 49 -18.77 13.01 -5.84
N PRO A 50 -18.09 14.09 -5.39
CA PRO A 50 -17.28 14.94 -6.25
C PRO A 50 -15.91 14.29 -6.56
N VAL A 51 -15.95 13.10 -7.16
CA VAL A 51 -14.77 12.30 -7.51
C VAL A 51 -14.86 11.90 -8.98
N ASP A 52 -13.77 12.10 -9.71
CA ASP A 52 -13.56 11.66 -11.08
C ASP A 52 -12.46 10.59 -11.10
N PHE A 53 -12.80 9.39 -11.59
CA PHE A 53 -11.84 8.29 -11.62
C PHE A 53 -11.03 8.29 -12.92
N GLU A 54 -9.73 8.47 -12.79
CA GLU A 54 -8.77 8.21 -13.85
C GLU A 54 -8.40 6.72 -13.81
N VAL A 55 -8.91 5.96 -14.78
CA VAL A 55 -8.69 4.52 -14.83
C VAL A 55 -7.34 4.22 -15.47
N VAL A 56 -6.48 3.51 -14.74
CA VAL A 56 -5.18 3.05 -15.23
C VAL A 56 -5.14 1.54 -15.14
N GLN A 57 -4.85 0.88 -16.26
CA GLN A 57 -4.71 -0.57 -16.34
C GLN A 57 -3.24 -0.94 -16.18
N ILE A 58 -2.98 -2.03 -15.47
CA ILE A 58 -1.65 -2.61 -15.32
C ILE A 58 -1.74 -4.02 -15.89
N ASP A 59 -1.10 -4.29 -17.02
CA ASP A 59 -1.16 -5.62 -17.64
C ASP A 59 -0.30 -6.61 -16.83
N PRO A 60 -0.89 -7.63 -16.16
CA PRO A 60 -0.13 -8.61 -15.38
C PRO A 60 0.89 -9.40 -16.21
N LYS A 61 0.76 -9.42 -17.55
CA LYS A 61 1.65 -10.14 -18.47
C LYS A 61 2.79 -9.29 -19.01
N SER A 62 2.76 -7.97 -18.84
CA SER A 62 3.83 -7.12 -19.32
C SER A 62 5.15 -7.43 -18.60
N GLU A 63 6.21 -7.64 -19.35
CA GLU A 63 7.57 -7.80 -18.81
C GLU A 63 8.23 -6.44 -18.53
N THR A 64 7.65 -5.34 -19.03
CA THR A 64 8.15 -3.98 -18.80
C THR A 64 7.47 -3.31 -17.60
N ASN A 65 8.14 -2.34 -17.02
CA ASN A 65 7.62 -1.55 -15.89
C ASN A 65 6.83 -0.30 -16.33
N ASP A 66 6.63 -0.08 -17.63
CA ASP A 66 6.03 1.16 -18.15
C ASP A 66 4.64 1.44 -17.57
N ASP A 67 3.78 0.40 -17.49
CA ASP A 67 2.45 0.49 -16.90
C ASP A 67 2.49 0.86 -15.41
N LEU A 68 3.48 0.30 -14.69
CA LEU A 68 3.68 0.54 -13.28
C LEU A 68 4.17 1.98 -13.03
N ASP A 69 5.12 2.45 -13.82
CA ASP A 69 5.66 3.81 -13.74
C ASP A 69 4.60 4.85 -14.10
N TYR A 70 3.77 4.55 -15.10
CA TYR A 70 2.60 5.36 -15.44
C TYR A 70 1.60 5.40 -14.26
N ALA A 71 1.28 4.25 -13.66
CA ALA A 71 0.43 4.20 -12.48
C ALA A 71 1.02 5.04 -11.33
N ILE A 72 2.30 4.88 -10.99
CA ILE A 72 2.97 5.67 -9.93
C ILE A 72 2.87 7.17 -10.23
N THR A 73 3.06 7.56 -11.49
CA THR A 73 2.99 8.97 -11.91
C THR A 73 1.60 9.55 -11.71
N THR A 74 0.55 8.83 -12.12
CA THR A 74 -0.84 9.28 -11.89
C THR A 74 -1.17 9.37 -10.40
N ILE A 75 -0.69 8.41 -9.58
CA ILE A 75 -0.90 8.42 -8.13
C ILE A 75 -0.19 9.62 -7.49
N ARG A 76 1.05 9.93 -7.89
CA ARG A 76 1.79 11.11 -7.40
C ARG A 76 1.08 12.41 -7.80
N ARG A 77 0.52 12.48 -9.01
CA ARG A 77 -0.24 13.64 -9.50
C ARG A 77 -1.56 13.85 -8.75
N ASN A 78 -2.32 12.78 -8.57
CA ASN A 78 -3.66 12.84 -7.99
C ASN A 78 -3.62 12.84 -6.45
N GLY A 79 -2.57 12.29 -5.86
CA GLY A 79 -2.34 12.20 -4.41
C GLY A 79 -3.14 11.10 -3.71
N VAL A 80 -4.03 10.41 -4.42
CA VAL A 80 -4.88 9.34 -3.89
C VAL A 80 -5.21 8.33 -4.99
N ALA A 81 -5.33 7.08 -4.60
CA ALA A 81 -5.70 6.00 -5.50
C ALA A 81 -6.58 4.96 -4.82
N ILE A 82 -7.39 4.30 -5.63
CA ILE A 82 -8.13 3.09 -5.28
C ILE A 82 -7.65 1.96 -6.20
N LYS A 83 -7.42 0.78 -5.64
CA LYS A 83 -6.90 -0.36 -6.41
C LYS A 83 -7.61 -1.66 -6.10
N GLY A 84 -7.82 -2.46 -7.13
CA GLY A 84 -8.11 -3.89 -7.03
C GLY A 84 -6.84 -4.68 -6.78
N ASN A 85 -6.94 -6.01 -6.75
CA ASN A 85 -5.77 -6.84 -6.59
C ASN A 85 -4.93 -6.85 -7.87
N ILE A 86 -3.62 -6.62 -7.76
CA ILE A 86 -2.70 -6.71 -8.90
C ILE A 86 -2.00 -8.05 -8.78
N GLU A 87 -2.34 -8.98 -9.67
CA GLU A 87 -1.69 -10.28 -9.72
C GLU A 87 -0.24 -10.12 -10.15
N THR A 88 0.66 -10.76 -9.40
CA THR A 88 2.06 -10.91 -9.80
C THR A 88 2.17 -12.27 -10.47
N GLY A 89 2.00 -12.31 -11.79
CA GLY A 89 1.96 -13.55 -12.57
C GLY A 89 3.32 -14.18 -12.85
N SER A 90 4.42 -13.54 -12.44
CA SER A 90 5.76 -14.02 -12.75
C SER A 90 6.28 -14.95 -11.66
N LEU A 91 6.48 -16.23 -12.03
CA LEU A 91 7.26 -17.21 -11.27
C LEU A 91 8.76 -17.07 -11.55
N THR A 92 9.15 -16.10 -12.37
CA THR A 92 10.53 -15.88 -12.79
C THR A 92 11.34 -15.32 -11.63
N ARG A 93 12.50 -15.92 -11.36
CA ARG A 93 13.41 -15.50 -10.29
C ARG A 93 13.83 -14.04 -10.49
N GLY A 94 13.82 -13.26 -9.40
CA GLY A 94 14.28 -11.87 -9.39
C GLY A 94 13.23 -10.82 -9.76
N VAL A 95 11.99 -11.20 -10.11
CA VAL A 95 10.93 -10.22 -10.37
C VAL A 95 10.33 -9.73 -9.06
N THR A 96 10.57 -8.45 -8.74
CA THR A 96 9.92 -7.77 -7.60
C THR A 96 8.42 -7.74 -7.81
N SER A 97 7.64 -8.05 -6.76
CA SER A 97 6.19 -7.90 -6.83
C SER A 97 5.83 -6.44 -7.11
N ARG A 98 5.00 -6.20 -8.13
CA ARG A 98 4.51 -4.85 -8.48
C ARG A 98 3.80 -4.17 -7.31
N ASN A 99 3.18 -4.94 -6.43
CA ASN A 99 2.57 -4.42 -5.20
C ASN A 99 3.62 -3.86 -4.23
N VAL A 100 4.77 -4.51 -4.12
CA VAL A 100 5.87 -4.06 -3.26
C VAL A 100 6.57 -2.86 -3.90
N ALA A 101 6.79 -2.90 -5.21
CA ALA A 101 7.31 -1.76 -5.96
C ALA A 101 6.43 -0.50 -5.77
N LEU A 102 5.10 -0.61 -5.91
CA LEU A 102 4.17 0.49 -5.63
C LEU A 102 4.32 1.05 -4.21
N ARG A 103 4.47 0.17 -3.20
CA ARG A 103 4.59 0.59 -1.80
C ARG A 103 5.91 1.32 -1.55
N ASN A 104 7.00 0.84 -2.12
CA ASN A 104 8.33 1.40 -1.92
C ASN A 104 8.49 2.72 -2.69
N GLU A 105 8.06 2.77 -3.95
CA GLU A 105 8.17 3.96 -4.81
C GLU A 105 7.31 5.13 -4.32
N LEU A 106 6.17 4.85 -3.69
CA LEU A 106 5.28 5.85 -3.11
C LEU A 106 5.51 6.05 -1.61
N ASP A 107 6.48 5.36 -1.02
CA ASP A 107 6.74 5.32 0.43
C ASP A 107 5.47 5.14 1.26
N LEU A 108 4.62 4.19 0.88
CA LEU A 108 3.39 3.82 1.58
C LEU A 108 3.72 2.97 2.82
N TYR A 109 4.36 3.60 3.80
CA TYR A 109 5.02 2.94 4.93
C TYR A 109 4.10 2.31 5.97
N VAL A 110 2.82 2.67 5.98
CA VAL A 110 1.80 2.10 6.86
C VAL A 110 0.69 1.43 6.06
N ASN A 111 0.38 0.18 6.43
CA ASN A 111 -0.86 -0.48 6.08
C ASN A 111 -1.82 -0.45 7.27
N VAL A 112 -3.01 0.11 7.09
CA VAL A 112 -4.09 0.11 8.09
C VAL A 112 -5.15 -0.91 7.67
N LEU A 113 -5.41 -1.88 8.54
CA LEU A 113 -6.45 -2.89 8.34
C LEU A 113 -7.45 -2.82 9.49
N LYS A 114 -8.71 -2.52 9.17
CA LYS A 114 -9.80 -2.52 10.14
C LYS A 114 -10.53 -3.86 10.10
N CYS A 115 -10.49 -4.58 11.21
CA CYS A 115 -11.20 -5.83 11.42
C CYS A 115 -12.38 -5.55 12.36
N GLN A 116 -13.59 -5.50 11.81
CA GLN A 116 -14.81 -5.27 12.59
C GLN A 116 -15.87 -6.32 12.30
N THR A 117 -16.65 -6.68 13.32
CA THR A 117 -17.87 -7.49 13.14
C THR A 117 -18.94 -6.63 12.48
N TYR A 118 -19.52 -7.13 11.38
CA TYR A 118 -20.64 -6.47 10.71
C TYR A 118 -21.97 -7.09 11.13
N PRO A 119 -23.01 -6.28 11.45
CA PRO A 119 -24.35 -6.78 11.67
C PRO A 119 -24.84 -7.55 10.43
N GLY A 120 -25.29 -8.79 10.61
CA GLY A 120 -25.81 -9.64 9.51
C GLY A 120 -24.80 -10.61 8.90
N VAL A 121 -23.51 -10.52 9.24
CA VAL A 121 -22.51 -11.52 8.82
C VAL A 121 -22.31 -12.52 9.96
N PRO A 122 -22.73 -13.79 9.82
CA PRO A 122 -22.57 -14.79 10.88
C PRO A 122 -21.09 -15.13 11.09
N SER A 123 -20.60 -14.96 12.32
CA SER A 123 -19.24 -15.29 12.70
C SER A 123 -19.19 -15.94 14.09
N ARG A 124 -18.22 -16.84 14.30
CA ARG A 124 -18.02 -17.50 15.60
C ARG A 124 -17.71 -16.50 16.72
N GLN A 125 -16.83 -15.55 16.43
CA GLN A 125 -16.45 -14.47 17.35
C GLN A 125 -17.33 -13.24 17.07
N LYS A 126 -17.75 -12.55 18.13
CA LYS A 126 -18.65 -11.38 18.06
C LYS A 126 -17.96 -10.16 18.68
N ASN A 127 -18.48 -8.97 18.35
CA ASN A 127 -18.03 -7.69 18.91
C ASN A 127 -16.53 -7.41 18.72
N ILE A 128 -16.00 -7.76 17.54
CA ILE A 128 -14.62 -7.44 17.18
C ILE A 128 -14.58 -6.00 16.65
N ASP A 129 -13.67 -5.18 17.18
CA ASP A 129 -13.25 -3.90 16.60
C ASP A 129 -11.75 -3.69 16.84
N ILE A 130 -10.94 -4.27 15.95
CA ILE A 130 -9.49 -4.21 16.01
C ILE A 130 -8.98 -3.50 14.78
N VAL A 131 -8.02 -2.59 14.96
CA VAL A 131 -7.27 -2.00 13.85
C VAL A 131 -5.84 -2.48 13.94
N ILE A 132 -5.36 -3.06 12.85
CA ILE A 132 -3.99 -3.51 12.68
C ILE A 132 -3.27 -2.43 11.88
N ILE A 133 -2.20 -1.89 12.47
CA ILE A 133 -1.30 -0.95 11.80
C ILE A 133 0.01 -1.69 11.61
N ARG A 134 0.41 -1.87 10.36
CA ARG A 134 1.56 -2.70 9.97
C ARG A 134 2.56 -1.87 9.17
N GLN A 135 3.84 -2.02 9.50
CA GLN A 135 4.96 -1.56 8.67
C GLN A 135 4.85 -2.23 7.28
N ASN A 136 4.97 -1.44 6.21
CA ASN A 136 4.68 -1.88 4.85
C ASN A 136 5.84 -1.72 3.82
N THR A 137 7.04 -1.31 4.23
CA THR A 137 8.21 -1.07 3.36
C THR A 137 9.47 -1.87 3.72
N GLU A 138 9.61 -2.38 4.95
CA GLU A 138 10.82 -3.08 5.44
C GLU A 138 10.49 -4.46 6.05
N GLY A 139 11.46 -5.08 6.73
CA GLY A 139 11.32 -6.39 7.36
C GLY A 139 11.25 -7.49 6.31
N GLU A 140 10.13 -8.20 6.25
CA GLU A 140 9.88 -9.25 5.25
C GLU A 140 9.87 -8.70 3.81
N TYR A 141 9.60 -7.40 3.64
CA TYR A 141 9.56 -6.78 2.31
C TYR A 141 10.91 -6.20 1.86
N ALA A 142 11.99 -6.43 2.60
CA ALA A 142 13.34 -6.00 2.20
C ALA A 142 13.82 -6.70 0.92
N MET A 143 13.35 -7.93 0.64
CA MET A 143 13.69 -8.72 -0.57
C MET A 143 15.19 -8.87 -0.82
N LEU A 144 15.99 -8.91 0.25
CA LEU A 144 17.43 -9.08 0.19
C LEU A 144 17.77 -10.55 0.40
N GLU A 145 17.85 -11.30 -0.69
CA GLU A 145 18.13 -12.74 -0.67
C GLU A 145 19.35 -13.06 -1.51
N HIS A 146 20.18 -13.97 -1.04
CA HIS A 146 21.34 -14.46 -1.77
C HIS A 146 21.65 -15.92 -1.40
N GLU A 147 22.38 -16.59 -2.28
CA GLU A 147 22.88 -17.94 -2.06
C GLU A 147 24.40 -17.84 -1.83
N SER A 148 24.82 -17.90 -0.56
CA SER A 148 26.23 -17.74 -0.16
C SER A 148 27.11 -18.86 -0.71
N VAL A 149 26.60 -20.10 -0.64
CA VAL A 149 27.16 -21.29 -1.27
C VAL A 149 26.02 -22.14 -1.80
N HIS A 150 26.30 -23.03 -2.76
CA HIS A 150 25.24 -23.83 -3.37
C HIS A 150 24.43 -24.61 -2.33
N GLY A 151 23.11 -24.38 -2.31
CA GLY A 151 22.17 -24.98 -1.37
C GLY A 151 21.98 -24.22 -0.05
N VAL A 152 22.71 -23.13 0.20
CA VAL A 152 22.56 -22.28 1.39
C VAL A 152 22.01 -20.92 0.99
N VAL A 153 20.73 -20.72 1.24
CA VAL A 153 20.02 -19.48 0.93
C VAL A 153 19.84 -18.65 2.20
N GLU A 154 20.26 -17.40 2.12
CA GLU A 154 20.13 -16.41 3.18
C GLU A 154 19.09 -15.35 2.77
N SER A 155 18.24 -14.97 3.73
CA SER A 155 17.24 -13.91 3.57
C SER A 155 17.45 -12.88 4.67
N MET A 156 17.80 -11.66 4.27
CA MET A 156 18.11 -10.56 5.18
C MET A 156 16.87 -9.70 5.40
N LYS A 157 16.48 -9.58 6.67
CA LYS A 157 15.40 -8.68 7.10
C LYS A 157 16.03 -7.45 7.73
N VAL A 158 15.67 -6.28 7.20
CA VAL A 158 16.17 -5.01 7.71
C VAL A 158 15.03 -4.32 8.46
N VAL A 159 15.29 -3.91 9.70
CA VAL A 159 14.38 -3.08 10.50
C VAL A 159 15.18 -1.88 10.99
N THR A 160 14.70 -0.69 10.69
CA THR A 160 15.38 0.56 11.05
C THR A 160 14.63 1.31 12.14
N GLN A 161 15.39 2.05 12.96
CA GLN A 161 14.81 2.91 13.99
C GLN A 161 13.88 3.97 13.38
N GLU A 162 14.31 4.61 12.28
CA GLU A 162 13.55 5.66 11.60
C GLU A 162 12.17 5.17 11.13
N ASN A 163 12.13 4.03 10.41
CA ASN A 163 10.86 3.47 9.95
C ASN A 163 9.98 2.98 11.10
N SER A 164 10.58 2.39 12.13
CA SER A 164 9.86 1.97 13.34
C SER A 164 9.24 3.16 14.07
N GLU A 165 9.97 4.27 14.19
CA GLU A 165 9.50 5.49 14.85
C GLU A 165 8.32 6.11 14.10
N ARG A 166 8.41 6.28 12.77
CA ARG A 166 7.31 6.88 11.99
C ARG A 166 6.03 6.04 12.03
N VAL A 167 6.13 4.71 12.05
CA VAL A 167 4.97 3.82 12.23
C VAL A 167 4.39 3.94 13.64
N ALA A 168 5.24 3.98 14.68
CA ALA A 168 4.79 4.17 16.05
C ALA A 168 4.06 5.52 16.22
N ARG A 169 4.64 6.61 15.69
CA ARG A 169 4.05 7.95 15.70
C ARG A 169 2.70 7.98 15.00
N PHE A 170 2.62 7.44 13.78
CA PHE A 170 1.35 7.29 13.06
C PHE A 170 0.32 6.50 13.89
N THR A 171 0.74 5.41 14.51
CA THR A 171 -0.14 4.54 15.32
C THR A 171 -0.75 5.29 16.50
N PHE A 172 0.06 6.01 17.28
CA PHE A 172 -0.43 6.80 18.41
C PHE A 172 -1.32 7.96 17.97
N GLU A 173 -0.97 8.64 16.87
CA GLU A 173 -1.82 9.69 16.31
C GLU A 173 -3.16 9.15 15.82
N PHE A 174 -3.14 8.00 15.12
CA PHE A 174 -4.34 7.31 14.69
C PHE A 174 -5.21 6.91 15.89
N ALA A 175 -4.60 6.33 16.93
CA ALA A 175 -5.31 5.94 18.15
C ALA A 175 -5.98 7.16 18.81
N ARG A 176 -5.26 8.27 18.97
CA ARG A 176 -5.80 9.52 19.52
C ARG A 176 -6.94 10.08 18.68
N LYS A 177 -6.77 10.20 17.36
CA LYS A 177 -7.79 10.72 16.43
C LYS A 177 -9.06 9.87 16.40
N ASN A 178 -8.93 8.56 16.64
CA ASN A 178 -10.05 7.60 16.61
C ASN A 178 -10.53 7.20 18.02
N GLY A 179 -10.14 7.91 19.07
CA GLY A 179 -10.58 7.64 20.45
C GLY A 179 -10.18 6.27 21.01
N ARG A 180 -9.15 5.62 20.46
CA ARG A 180 -8.66 4.32 20.94
C ARG A 180 -7.74 4.51 22.15
N LYS A 181 -8.03 3.76 23.22
CA LYS A 181 -7.34 3.88 24.51
C LYS A 181 -6.19 2.88 24.72
N LYS A 182 -6.05 1.90 23.83
CA LYS A 182 -5.05 0.83 23.92
C LYS A 182 -4.32 0.69 22.60
N VAL A 183 -3.00 0.71 22.67
CA VAL A 183 -2.08 0.33 21.60
C VAL A 183 -1.27 -0.86 22.11
N THR A 184 -1.17 -1.92 21.31
CA THR A 184 -0.40 -3.11 21.66
C THR A 184 0.64 -3.33 20.57
N THR A 185 1.91 -3.34 20.94
CA THR A 185 3.00 -3.68 20.02
C THR A 185 3.13 -5.20 19.94
N ILE A 186 3.08 -5.75 18.73
CA ILE A 186 3.31 -7.18 18.48
C ILE A 186 4.76 -7.34 18.00
N HIS A 187 5.55 -8.16 18.70
CA HIS A 187 6.94 -8.41 18.37
C HIS A 187 7.38 -9.84 18.75
N LYS A 188 8.59 -10.22 18.32
CA LYS A 188 9.27 -11.47 18.71
C LYS A 188 10.66 -11.20 19.29
N ALA A 189 10.81 -10.08 20.00
CA ALA A 189 12.03 -9.62 20.69
C ALA A 189 12.61 -10.61 21.73
N ASN A 190 11.94 -11.74 21.98
CA ASN A 190 12.46 -12.78 22.86
C ASN A 190 13.42 -13.75 22.13
N ILE A 191 13.42 -13.75 20.80
CA ILE A 191 14.30 -14.60 19.95
C ILE A 191 15.11 -13.74 18.98
N MET A 192 14.46 -12.80 18.29
CA MET A 192 15.10 -11.82 17.42
C MET A 192 15.58 -10.64 18.26
#